data_AF-A0A810Q572-F1
#
_entry.id   AF-A0A810Q572-F1
#
_cell.length_a   1.000
_cell.length_b   1.000
_cell.length_c   1.000
_cell.angle_alpha   90.00
_cell.angle_beta   90.00
_cell.angle_gamma   90.00
#
_symmetry.space_group_name_H-M   'P 1'
#
loop_
_entity.id
_entity.type
_entity.pdbx_description
1 polymer ?
#
loop_
_entity_poly.entity_id
_entity_poly.type
_entity_poly.pdbx_seq_one_letter_code
_entity_poly.pdbx_strand_id
1 'polypeptide(L)'
;MKSAKIYTNDLNRLIAATKSFVSDSATCPCNQYIKLEFHAAENQVAAMAVDGYRMSVEHSIISDCDEDFVAFIKSNTKLPNKQYATISLTEEGKEAVIRCGGFSFGYTQPQDSGFEWEKAIPTSEVKYRIGFNGNYLLAALQAAKVSAGESFRQPVILEFRSNVEPILLRTNKEDIKMVLPVRIK
;
A
#
# COMPACT_ATOMS: atom_id res chain seq x y z
N MET A 1 -7.31 24.12 12.71
CA MET A 1 -7.70 23.12 11.69
C MET A 1 -6.42 22.52 11.18
N LYS A 2 -6.23 21.20 11.27
CA LYS A 2 -4.99 20.55 10.79
C LYS A 2 -5.10 20.34 9.29
N SER A 3 -4.11 20.76 8.51
CA SER A 3 -4.13 20.55 7.07
C SER A 3 -2.76 20.27 6.44
N ALA A 4 -2.80 19.63 5.29
CA ALA A 4 -1.64 19.34 4.45
C ALA A 4 -1.97 19.54 2.98
N LYS A 5 -0.97 19.88 2.17
CA LYS A 5 -1.09 20.11 0.72
C LYS A 5 -0.23 19.13 -0.06
N ILE A 6 -0.86 18.35 -0.94
CA ILE A 6 -0.18 17.34 -1.76
C ILE A 6 -0.54 17.49 -3.23
N TYR A 7 0.40 17.17 -4.12
CA TYR A 7 0.11 17.10 -5.54
C TYR A 7 -0.76 15.87 -5.85
N THR A 8 -1.84 16.08 -6.59
CA THR A 8 -2.86 15.03 -6.87
C THR A 8 -2.30 13.79 -7.55
N ASN A 9 -1.28 13.92 -8.38
CA ASN A 9 -0.64 12.77 -9.01
C ASN A 9 0.01 11.86 -7.95
N ASP A 10 0.62 12.45 -6.93
CA ASP A 10 1.26 11.71 -5.85
C ASP A 10 0.21 11.04 -4.97
N LEU A 11 -0.84 11.77 -4.58
CA LEU A 11 -1.93 11.17 -3.81
C LEU A 11 -2.64 10.05 -4.58
N ASN A 12 -2.93 10.24 -5.88
CA ASN A 12 -3.50 9.19 -6.71
C ASN A 12 -2.57 7.98 -6.85
N ARG A 13 -1.23 8.19 -6.87
CA ARG A 13 -0.24 7.10 -6.85
C ARG A 13 -0.28 6.35 -5.52
N LEU A 14 -0.28 7.06 -4.39
CA LEU A 14 -0.40 6.45 -3.05
C LEU A 14 -1.67 5.60 -2.94
N ILE A 15 -2.81 6.13 -3.39
CA ILE A 15 -4.08 5.40 -3.42
C ILE A 15 -3.98 4.17 -4.33
N ALA A 16 -3.42 4.32 -5.53
CA ALA A 16 -3.30 3.21 -6.47
C ALA A 16 -2.44 2.05 -5.95
N ALA A 17 -1.38 2.35 -5.21
CA ALA A 17 -0.47 1.36 -4.63
C ALA A 17 -1.05 0.68 -3.38
N THR A 18 -1.87 1.37 -2.60
CA THR A 18 -2.40 0.87 -1.32
C THR A 18 -3.81 0.29 -1.41
N LYS A 19 -4.64 0.70 -2.38
CA LYS A 19 -6.07 0.35 -2.44
C LYS A 19 -6.40 -1.14 -2.45
N SER A 20 -5.52 -2.01 -2.95
CA SER A 20 -5.76 -3.47 -2.97
C SER A 20 -5.45 -4.17 -1.65
N PHE A 21 -5.01 -3.40 -0.66
CA PHE A 21 -4.65 -3.87 0.68
C PHE A 21 -5.64 -3.41 1.75
N VAL A 22 -6.72 -2.70 1.40
CA VAL A 22 -7.80 -2.45 2.37
C VAL A 22 -8.63 -3.72 2.56
N SER A 23 -9.17 -3.89 3.76
CA SER A 23 -10.10 -4.98 4.08
C SER A 23 -11.51 -4.68 3.56
N ASP A 24 -12.19 -5.71 3.07
CA ASP A 24 -13.64 -5.69 2.84
C ASP A 24 -14.44 -6.14 4.08
N SER A 25 -13.75 -6.54 5.17
CA SER A 25 -14.39 -7.03 6.40
C SER A 25 -14.89 -5.89 7.28
N ALA A 26 -16.07 -6.08 7.89
CA ALA A 26 -16.61 -5.19 8.91
C ALA A 26 -16.03 -5.42 10.31
N THR A 27 -15.24 -6.49 10.53
CA THR A 27 -14.70 -6.84 11.85
C THR A 27 -13.68 -5.85 12.38
N CYS A 28 -12.99 -5.12 11.50
CA CYS A 28 -12.05 -4.08 11.85
C CYS A 28 -12.27 -2.86 10.93
N PRO A 29 -13.22 -1.97 11.26
CA PRO A 29 -13.66 -0.91 10.35
C PRO A 29 -12.56 0.04 9.87
N CYS A 30 -11.52 0.29 10.68
CA CYS A 30 -10.39 1.13 10.30
C CYS A 30 -9.58 0.54 9.13
N ASN A 31 -9.55 -0.78 8.97
CA ASN A 31 -8.86 -1.46 7.87
C ASN A 31 -9.57 -1.31 6.51
N GLN A 32 -10.78 -0.76 6.48
CA GLN A 32 -11.50 -0.44 5.23
C GLN A 32 -11.07 0.90 4.60
N TYR A 33 -10.06 1.54 5.19
CA TYR A 33 -9.55 2.85 4.78
C TYR A 33 -8.07 2.76 4.45
N ILE A 34 -7.61 3.72 3.66
CA ILE A 34 -6.19 4.05 3.59
C ILE A 34 -5.93 5.06 4.70
N LYS A 35 -5.03 4.72 5.61
CA LYS A 35 -4.52 5.62 6.66
C LYS A 35 -3.45 6.50 6.03
N LEU A 36 -3.48 7.79 6.33
CA LEU A 36 -2.51 8.79 5.92
C LEU A 36 -1.91 9.39 7.20
N GLU A 37 -0.62 9.24 7.39
CA GLU A 37 0.14 9.85 8.49
C GLU A 37 0.96 11.00 7.91
N PHE A 38 0.63 12.22 8.31
CA PHE A 38 1.32 13.44 7.89
C PHE A 38 2.36 13.82 8.93
N HIS A 39 3.58 14.09 8.45
CA HIS A 39 4.72 14.48 9.26
C HIS A 39 5.21 15.85 8.79
N ALA A 40 4.99 16.86 9.62
CA ALA A 40 5.24 18.25 9.26
C ALA A 40 6.74 18.58 9.23
N ALA A 41 7.54 17.97 10.11
CA ALA A 41 8.98 18.22 10.17
C ALA A 41 9.70 17.77 8.88
N GLU A 42 9.27 16.66 8.29
CA GLU A 42 9.85 16.06 7.08
C GLU A 42 9.14 16.50 5.79
N ASN A 43 8.02 17.22 5.89
CA ASN A 43 7.11 17.48 4.76
C ASN A 43 6.79 16.19 3.99
N GLN A 44 6.35 15.17 4.74
CA GLN A 44 6.09 13.84 4.20
C GLN A 44 4.71 13.36 4.60
N VAL A 45 4.13 12.52 3.75
CA VAL A 45 2.99 11.67 4.09
C VAL A 45 3.37 10.20 3.91
N ALA A 46 2.98 9.37 4.86
CA ALA A 46 2.95 7.93 4.74
C ALA A 46 1.50 7.49 4.51
N ALA A 47 1.24 6.74 3.44
CA ALA A 47 -0.05 6.12 3.15
C ALA A 47 0.04 4.62 3.37
N MET A 48 -0.87 4.06 4.15
CA MET A 48 -0.85 2.65 4.47
C MET A 48 -2.23 2.01 4.50
N ALA A 49 -2.26 0.73 4.11
CA ALA A 49 -3.46 -0.11 4.13
C ALA A 49 -3.09 -1.54 4.52
N VAL A 50 -3.99 -2.20 5.26
CA VAL A 50 -3.83 -3.58 5.76
C VAL A 50 -5.16 -4.33 5.68
N ASP A 51 -5.12 -5.61 5.31
CA ASP A 51 -6.32 -6.47 5.21
C ASP A 51 -6.33 -7.60 6.27
N GLY A 52 -5.33 -7.64 7.14
CA GLY A 52 -5.09 -8.69 8.14
C GLY A 52 -4.13 -9.80 7.67
N TYR A 53 -3.84 -9.87 6.37
CA TYR A 53 -2.92 -10.83 5.77
C TYR A 53 -1.74 -10.16 5.07
N ARG A 54 -1.93 -8.94 4.58
CA ARG A 54 -0.98 -8.18 3.77
C ARG A 54 -1.05 -6.71 4.12
N MET A 55 0.07 -6.01 3.91
CA MET A 55 0.22 -4.59 4.20
C MET A 55 0.95 -3.90 3.04
N SER A 56 0.54 -2.67 2.74
CA SER A 56 1.27 -1.75 1.85
C SER A 56 1.49 -0.43 2.60
N VAL A 57 2.72 0.09 2.52
CA VAL A 57 3.13 1.37 3.09
C VAL A 57 3.88 2.12 2.00
N GLU A 58 3.43 3.32 1.68
CA GLU A 58 3.93 4.13 0.58
C GLU A 58 4.17 5.56 1.07
N HIS A 59 5.22 6.20 0.59
CA HIS A 59 5.60 7.53 1.04
C HIS A 59 5.56 8.53 -0.10
N SER A 60 5.25 9.78 0.22
CA SER A 60 5.40 10.91 -0.71
C SER A 60 5.80 12.17 0.01
N ILE A 61 6.52 13.04 -0.69
CA ILE A 61 6.71 14.42 -0.24
C ILE A 61 5.40 15.20 -0.44
N ILE A 62 5.12 16.09 0.50
CA ILE A 62 4.01 17.05 0.46
C ILE A 62 4.58 18.47 0.39
N SER A 63 3.79 19.42 -0.08
CA SER A 63 4.24 20.79 -0.26
C SER A 63 4.17 21.62 1.01
N ASP A 64 3.24 21.28 1.90
CA ASP A 64 2.97 22.03 3.11
C ASP A 64 2.20 21.14 4.11
N CYS A 65 2.41 21.37 5.40
CA CYS A 65 1.76 20.66 6.49
C CYS A 65 1.79 21.50 7.77
N ASP A 66 0.62 21.81 8.33
CA ASP A 66 0.53 22.69 9.50
C ASP A 66 1.13 22.05 10.76
N GLU A 67 0.86 20.76 10.97
CA GLU A 67 1.29 19.96 12.11
C GLU A 67 1.14 18.47 11.77
N ASP A 68 1.59 17.59 12.66
CA ASP A 68 1.40 16.15 12.51
C ASP A 68 -0.08 15.76 12.73
N PHE A 69 -0.62 14.95 11.83
CA PHE A 69 -1.95 14.39 11.97
C PHE A 69 -2.17 13.12 11.17
N VAL A 70 -3.24 12.40 11.52
CA VAL A 70 -3.66 11.18 10.83
C VAL A 70 -5.02 11.41 10.18
N ALA A 71 -5.17 10.99 8.93
CA ALA A 71 -6.46 11.00 8.23
C ALA A 71 -6.71 9.65 7.56
N PHE A 72 -7.97 9.25 7.49
CA PHE A 72 -8.44 8.05 6.84
C PHE A 72 -9.29 8.41 5.63
N ILE A 73 -8.97 7.83 4.47
CA ILE A 73 -9.67 8.07 3.21
C ILE A 73 -10.11 6.74 2.58
N LYS A 74 -11.17 6.76 1.76
CA LYS A 74 -11.63 5.54 1.08
C LYS A 74 -10.74 5.19 -0.10
N SER A 75 -10.55 3.89 -0.34
CA SER A 75 -9.69 3.35 -1.42
C SER A 75 -10.19 3.65 -2.84
N ASN A 76 -11.47 4.02 -2.98
CA ASN A 76 -12.08 4.45 -4.24
C ASN A 76 -11.94 5.96 -4.51
N THR A 77 -11.26 6.71 -3.64
CA THR A 77 -10.96 8.13 -3.85
C THR A 77 -10.22 8.32 -5.18
N LYS A 78 -10.71 9.21 -6.04
CA LYS A 78 -10.05 9.56 -7.31
C LYS A 78 -10.09 11.06 -7.52
N LEU A 79 -8.92 11.68 -7.48
CA LEU A 79 -8.78 13.13 -7.64
C LEU A 79 -8.48 13.49 -9.10
N PRO A 80 -8.88 14.67 -9.57
CA PRO A 80 -8.42 15.15 -10.87
C PRO A 80 -6.91 15.38 -10.83
N ASN A 81 -6.22 15.04 -11.92
CA ASN A 81 -4.75 15.08 -11.99
C ASN A 81 -4.20 16.51 -12.20
N LYS A 82 -2.89 16.64 -11.99
CA LYS A 82 -2.08 17.82 -12.31
C LYS A 82 -2.40 19.11 -11.54
N GLN A 83 -2.89 18.98 -10.32
CA GLN A 83 -3.16 20.11 -9.42
C GLN A 83 -2.87 19.75 -7.96
N TYR A 84 -2.97 20.73 -7.07
CA TYR A 84 -2.84 20.48 -5.63
C TYR A 84 -4.19 20.14 -5.00
N ALA A 85 -4.13 19.25 -4.01
CA ALA A 85 -5.23 18.97 -3.10
C ALA A 85 -4.83 19.41 -1.68
N THR A 86 -5.79 19.97 -0.95
CA THR A 86 -5.67 20.22 0.48
C THR A 86 -6.46 19.17 1.23
N ILE A 87 -5.82 18.51 2.18
CA ILE A 87 -6.42 17.52 3.06
C ILE A 87 -6.48 18.16 4.44
N SER A 88 -7.65 18.18 5.05
CA SER A 88 -7.85 18.81 6.36
C SER A 88 -8.72 17.93 7.24
N LEU A 89 -8.42 17.89 8.53
CA LEU A 89 -9.36 17.39 9.54
C LEU A 89 -10.29 18.52 9.98
N THR A 90 -11.59 18.24 10.04
CA THR A 90 -12.57 19.16 10.61
C THR A 90 -12.33 19.38 12.10
N GLU A 91 -12.98 20.38 12.68
CA GLU A 91 -13.00 20.55 14.13
C GLU A 91 -13.49 19.24 14.78
N GLU A 92 -12.83 18.84 15.87
CA GLU A 92 -13.00 17.57 16.58
C GLU A 92 -12.46 16.29 15.88
N GLY A 93 -11.82 16.40 14.70
CA GLY A 93 -11.17 15.25 14.04
C GLY A 93 -12.12 14.16 13.54
N LYS A 94 -13.42 14.45 13.46
CA LYS A 94 -14.47 13.50 13.08
C LYS A 94 -14.54 13.25 11.57
N GLU A 95 -14.11 14.22 10.76
CA GLU A 95 -14.13 14.12 9.31
C GLU A 95 -12.80 14.58 8.71
N ALA A 96 -12.31 13.83 7.71
CA ALA A 96 -11.28 14.29 6.81
C ALA A 96 -11.93 14.82 5.54
N VAL A 97 -11.50 16.00 5.09
CA VAL A 97 -11.98 16.64 3.88
C VAL A 97 -10.82 16.86 2.93
N ILE A 98 -10.96 16.35 1.70
CA ILE A 98 -10.04 16.63 0.59
C ILE A 98 -10.69 17.66 -0.33
N ARG A 99 -10.05 18.82 -0.50
CA ARG A 99 -10.47 19.87 -1.44
C ARG A 99 -9.50 19.94 -2.61
N CYS A 100 -10.04 19.88 -3.83
CA CYS A 100 -9.20 19.87 -5.02
C CYS A 100 -9.99 20.30 -6.28
N GLY A 101 -9.55 21.34 -6.97
CA GLY A 101 -10.13 21.76 -8.26
C GLY A 101 -11.65 22.02 -8.24
N GLY A 102 -12.17 22.61 -7.15
CA GLY A 102 -13.60 22.84 -6.95
C GLY A 102 -14.39 21.63 -6.43
N PHE A 103 -13.77 20.46 -6.30
CA PHE A 103 -14.37 19.27 -5.68
C PHE A 103 -14.03 19.19 -4.20
N SER A 104 -14.94 18.59 -3.43
CA SER A 104 -14.76 18.28 -2.01
C SER A 104 -15.15 16.83 -1.75
N PHE A 105 -14.28 16.09 -1.07
CA PHE A 105 -14.50 14.70 -0.68
C PHE A 105 -14.43 14.61 0.84
N GLY A 106 -15.50 14.16 1.49
CA GLY A 106 -15.59 14.03 2.95
C GLY A 106 -15.57 12.57 3.37
N TYR A 107 -14.82 12.25 4.43
CA TYR A 107 -14.72 10.92 5.00
C TYR A 107 -14.87 10.97 6.52
N THR A 108 -15.87 10.28 7.05
CA THR A 108 -15.98 10.05 8.50
C THR A 108 -14.78 9.25 8.99
N GLN A 109 -14.11 9.74 10.02
CA GLN A 109 -12.93 9.11 10.59
C GLN A 109 -13.33 7.95 11.51
N PRO A 110 -12.62 6.81 11.47
CA PRO A 110 -12.82 5.73 12.44
C PRO A 110 -12.45 6.21 13.86
N GLN A 111 -13.08 5.61 14.87
CA GLN A 111 -12.78 5.93 16.28
C GLN A 111 -11.46 5.30 16.78
N ASP A 112 -11.01 4.25 16.11
CA ASP A 112 -9.74 3.57 16.38
C ASP A 112 -8.60 4.28 15.62
N SER A 113 -7.44 4.43 16.26
CA SER A 113 -6.19 4.93 15.68
C SER A 113 -5.64 4.09 14.52
N GLY A 114 -6.19 2.89 14.31
CA GLY A 114 -5.75 1.95 13.30
C GLY A 114 -4.49 1.21 13.72
N PHE A 115 -3.76 0.69 12.74
CA PHE A 115 -2.56 -0.10 12.96
C PHE A 115 -1.28 0.76 12.99
N GLU A 116 -0.26 0.28 13.70
CA GLU A 116 1.12 0.80 13.69
C GLU A 116 1.98 -0.11 12.80
N TRP A 117 2.32 0.37 11.60
CA TRP A 117 2.88 -0.49 10.54
C TRP A 117 4.33 -0.87 10.81
N GLU A 118 5.09 -0.01 11.49
CA GLU A 118 6.49 -0.20 11.85
C GLU A 118 6.67 -1.40 12.76
N LYS A 119 5.71 -1.63 13.68
CA LYS A 119 5.72 -2.78 14.59
C LYS A 119 5.47 -4.10 13.86
N ALA A 120 4.90 -4.08 12.66
CA ALA A 120 4.67 -5.26 11.84
C ALA A 120 5.89 -5.64 10.97
N ILE A 121 6.88 -4.75 10.83
CA ILE A 121 8.10 -5.02 10.06
C ILE A 121 9.04 -5.92 10.88
N PRO A 122 9.44 -7.10 10.37
CA PRO A 122 10.39 -7.96 11.06
C PRO A 122 11.75 -7.28 11.26
N THR A 123 12.26 -7.29 12.49
CA THR A 123 13.56 -6.72 12.88
C THR A 123 14.65 -7.77 13.08
N SER A 124 14.32 -9.05 12.90
CA SER A 124 15.29 -10.14 12.96
C SER A 124 16.31 -10.05 11.83
N GLU A 125 17.45 -10.71 12.02
CA GLU A 125 18.52 -10.72 11.02
C GLU A 125 18.03 -11.24 9.66
N VAL A 126 18.40 -10.51 8.60
CA VAL A 126 18.10 -10.87 7.22
C VAL A 126 18.92 -12.09 6.82
N LYS A 127 18.30 -13.26 6.79
CA LYS A 127 18.98 -14.53 6.40
C LYS A 127 19.33 -14.60 4.92
N TYR A 128 18.44 -14.10 4.05
CA TYR A 128 18.63 -14.10 2.60
C TYR A 128 18.12 -12.79 2.01
N ARG A 129 18.87 -12.26 1.04
CA ARG A 129 18.46 -11.12 0.21
C ARG A 129 18.64 -11.51 -1.25
N ILE A 130 17.53 -11.66 -1.97
CA ILE A 130 17.51 -12.16 -3.36
C ILE A 130 16.80 -11.12 -4.23
N GLY A 131 17.46 -10.67 -5.29
CA GLY A 131 16.91 -9.72 -6.24
C GLY A 131 16.30 -10.46 -7.42
N PHE A 132 15.16 -10.01 -7.92
CA PHE A 132 14.58 -10.48 -9.18
C PHE A 132 14.25 -9.30 -10.08
N ASN A 133 14.25 -9.53 -11.39
CA ASN A 133 13.59 -8.60 -12.30
C ASN A 133 12.07 -8.65 -12.01
N GLY A 134 11.49 -7.53 -11.61
CA GLY A 134 10.07 -7.46 -11.22
C GLY A 134 9.10 -7.85 -12.33
N ASN A 135 9.39 -7.50 -13.59
CA ASN A 135 8.55 -7.88 -14.73
C ASN A 135 8.57 -9.39 -14.97
N TYR A 136 9.73 -10.03 -14.82
CA TYR A 136 9.85 -11.48 -14.99
C TYR A 136 9.14 -12.24 -13.86
N LEU A 137 9.29 -11.78 -12.62
CA LEU A 137 8.61 -12.39 -11.48
C LEU A 137 7.09 -12.21 -11.58
N LEU A 138 6.61 -11.02 -11.98
CA LEU A 138 5.20 -10.76 -12.21
C LEU A 138 4.63 -11.65 -13.32
N ALA A 139 5.32 -11.76 -14.46
CA ALA A 139 4.90 -12.63 -15.57
C ALA A 139 4.84 -14.11 -15.15
N ALA A 140 5.81 -14.58 -14.35
CA ALA A 140 5.80 -15.93 -13.82
C ALA A 140 4.60 -16.19 -12.88
N LEU A 141 4.28 -15.24 -12.00
CA LEU A 141 3.10 -15.32 -11.13
C LEU A 141 1.79 -15.28 -11.93
N GLN A 142 1.70 -14.43 -12.96
CA GLN A 142 0.54 -14.41 -13.85
C GLN A 142 0.37 -15.74 -14.59
N ALA A 143 1.44 -16.30 -15.15
CA ALA A 143 1.40 -17.62 -15.78
C ALA A 143 1.05 -18.73 -14.78
N ALA A 144 1.51 -18.63 -13.52
CA ALA A 144 1.13 -19.56 -12.47
C ALA A 144 -0.37 -19.46 -12.15
N LYS A 145 -0.93 -18.25 -12.14
CA LYS A 145 -2.36 -18.01 -11.92
C LYS A 145 -3.22 -18.67 -13.00
N VAL A 146 -2.79 -18.60 -14.26
CA VAL A 146 -3.44 -19.30 -15.38
C VAL A 146 -3.46 -20.81 -15.14
N SER A 147 -2.33 -21.43 -14.77
CA SER A 147 -2.28 -22.86 -14.44
C SER A 147 -3.16 -23.26 -13.25
N ALA A 148 -3.44 -22.32 -12.34
CA ALA A 148 -4.34 -22.53 -11.20
C ALA A 148 -5.82 -22.24 -11.51
N GLY A 149 -6.19 -22.03 -12.78
CA GLY A 149 -7.58 -21.74 -13.16
C GLY A 149 -8.00 -20.31 -12.83
N GLU A 150 -7.13 -19.34 -13.12
CA GLU A 150 -7.35 -17.90 -12.89
C GLU A 150 -7.49 -17.48 -11.43
N SER A 151 -7.19 -18.35 -10.47
CA SER A 151 -7.26 -18.04 -9.04
C SER A 151 -6.34 -18.91 -8.19
N PHE A 152 -5.62 -18.31 -7.25
CA PHE A 152 -4.84 -19.04 -6.24
C PHE A 152 -5.70 -19.42 -5.04
N ARG A 153 -6.60 -20.39 -5.22
CA ARG A 153 -7.32 -20.99 -4.07
C ARG A 153 -6.41 -21.88 -3.22
N GLN A 154 -5.39 -22.43 -3.86
CA GLN A 154 -4.29 -23.16 -3.22
C GLN A 154 -3.06 -22.25 -3.19
N PRO A 155 -2.16 -22.43 -2.21
CA PRO A 155 -0.95 -21.62 -2.12
C PRO A 155 -0.04 -21.84 -3.34
N VAL A 156 0.61 -20.78 -3.79
CA VAL A 156 1.77 -20.88 -4.69
C VAL A 156 2.97 -21.25 -3.84
N ILE A 157 3.65 -22.34 -4.19
CA ILE A 157 4.87 -22.75 -3.50
C ILE A 157 6.06 -22.07 -4.17
N LEU A 158 6.84 -21.35 -3.36
CA LEU A 158 8.10 -20.73 -3.76
C LEU A 158 9.27 -21.54 -3.22
N GLU A 159 10.04 -22.16 -4.10
CA GLU A 159 11.22 -22.95 -3.72
C GLU A 159 12.50 -22.13 -3.90
N PHE A 160 13.31 -22.06 -2.85
CA PHE A 160 14.63 -21.44 -2.84
C PHE A 160 15.67 -22.49 -2.43
N ARG A 161 16.71 -22.67 -3.25
CA ARG A 161 17.84 -23.59 -2.97
C ARG A 161 19.08 -22.83 -2.51
N SER A 162 19.33 -21.67 -3.10
CA SER A 162 20.34 -20.70 -2.68
C SER A 162 19.93 -19.30 -3.17
N ASN A 163 20.72 -18.29 -2.84
CA ASN A 163 20.50 -16.90 -3.28
C ASN A 163 20.96 -16.60 -4.72
N VAL A 164 21.60 -17.57 -5.39
CA VAL A 164 22.10 -17.45 -6.77
C VAL A 164 21.39 -18.39 -7.74
N GLU A 165 20.64 -19.35 -7.22
CA GLU A 165 19.79 -20.24 -8.03
C GLU A 165 18.44 -19.61 -8.34
N PRO A 166 17.77 -20.04 -9.43
CA PRO A 166 16.44 -19.56 -9.75
C PRO A 166 15.42 -19.93 -8.67
N ILE A 167 14.43 -19.05 -8.48
CA ILE A 167 13.22 -19.40 -7.76
C ILE A 167 12.34 -20.29 -8.65
N LEU A 168 11.79 -21.35 -8.06
CA LEU A 168 10.74 -22.14 -8.71
C LEU A 168 9.38 -21.78 -8.10
N LEU A 169 8.41 -21.50 -8.95
CA LEU A 169 7.02 -21.27 -8.60
C LEU A 169 6.21 -22.48 -9.04
N ARG A 170 5.53 -23.12 -8.08
CA ARG A 170 4.68 -24.28 -8.32
C ARG A 170 3.25 -24.04 -7.86
N THR A 171 2.32 -24.54 -8.68
CA THR A 171 0.88 -24.58 -8.36
C THR A 171 0.34 -26.00 -8.28
N ASN A 172 1.12 -26.96 -8.81
CA ASN A 172 0.94 -28.39 -8.67
C ASN A 172 2.33 -29.06 -8.83
N LYS A 173 2.38 -30.39 -8.92
CA LYS A 173 3.65 -31.12 -9.00
C LYS A 173 4.37 -30.92 -10.34
N GLU A 174 3.65 -30.81 -11.45
CA GLU A 174 4.21 -30.85 -12.81
C GLU A 174 4.51 -29.45 -13.37
N ASP A 175 3.63 -28.47 -13.11
CA ASP A 175 3.75 -27.13 -13.68
C ASP A 175 4.75 -26.26 -12.92
N ILE A 176 5.80 -25.84 -13.62
CA ILE A 176 6.91 -25.05 -13.08
C ILE A 176 7.05 -23.73 -13.82
N LYS A 177 7.23 -22.64 -13.06
CA LYS A 177 7.75 -21.38 -13.59
C LYS A 177 9.06 -21.09 -12.87
N MET A 178 10.06 -20.65 -13.64
CA MET A 178 11.42 -20.46 -13.15
C MET A 178 11.85 -19.03 -13.43
N VAL A 179 12.41 -18.35 -12.42
CA VAL A 179 12.92 -16.97 -12.58
C VAL A 179 14.32 -16.89 -11.98
N LEU A 180 15.29 -16.43 -12.78
CA LEU A 180 16.67 -16.25 -12.33
C LEU A 180 16.81 -15.00 -11.45
N PRO A 181 17.62 -15.06 -10.38
CA PRO A 181 17.94 -13.88 -9.60
C PRO A 181 18.81 -12.90 -10.39
N VAL A 182 18.78 -11.64 -9.98
CA VAL A 182 19.64 -10.57 -10.49
C VAL A 182 20.63 -10.13 -9.42
N ARG A 183 21.78 -9.62 -9.84
CA ARG A 183 22.78 -9.08 -8.93
C ARG A 183 22.24 -7.83 -8.24
N ILE A 184 22.23 -7.84 -6.92
CA ILE A 184 21.94 -6.69 -6.09
C ILE A 184 23.25 -5.91 -5.91
N LYS A 185 23.22 -4.59 -6.13
CA LYS A 185 24.36 -3.70 -5.84
C LYS A 185 24.35 -3.29 -4.38
#